data_AF-A0A0R2LGX6-F1
#
_entry.id   AF-A0A0R2LGX6-F1
#
_cell.length_a   1.000
_cell.length_b   1.000
_cell.length_c   1.000
_cell.angle_alpha   90.00
_cell.angle_beta   90.00
_cell.angle_gamma   90.00
#
_symmetry.space_group_name_H-M   'P 1'
#
loop_
_entity.id
_entity.type
_entity.pdbx_description
1 polymer ?
#
loop_
_entity_poly.entity_id
_entity_poly.type
_entity_poly.pdbx_seq_one_letter_code
_entity_poly.pdbx_strand_id
1 'polypeptide(L)' 'MRRTFTALSLISLAIAIIKLVIAGLQHDFWSLTPVIAYNAPQGIFGWSLTLALIFFIISRFFNKHSRS' A
#
# COMPACT_ATOMS: atom_id res chain seq x y z
N MET A 1 1.65 -1.72 19.53
CA MET A 1 1.02 -2.30 18.31
C MET A 1 0.54 -1.24 17.32
N ARG A 2 -0.25 -0.22 17.72
CA ARG A 2 -0.68 0.82 16.76
C ARG A 2 0.47 1.50 16.00
N ARG A 3 1.52 1.95 16.71
CA ARG A 3 2.68 2.64 16.10
C ARG A 3 3.43 1.77 15.09
N THR A 4 3.54 0.46 15.35
CA THR A 4 4.23 -0.48 14.45
C THR A 4 3.43 -0.71 13.16
N PHE A 5 2.11 -0.92 13.26
CA PHE A 5 1.26 -1.04 12.06
C PHE A 5 1.20 0.26 11.24
N THR A 6 1.19 1.43 11.90
CA THR A 6 1.31 2.70 11.18
C THR A 6 2.65 2.82 10.45
N ALA A 7 3.76 2.44 11.09
CA ALA A 7 5.08 2.46 10.43
C ALA A 7 5.13 1.50 9.23
N LEU A 8 4.63 0.27 9.37
CA LEU A 8 4.56 -0.72 8.28
C LEU A 8 3.67 -0.25 7.12
N SER A 9 2.55 0.41 7.44
CA SER A 9 1.68 1.04 6.44
C SER A 9 2.42 2.11 5.65
N LEU A 10 3.13 3.02 6.34
CA LEU A 10 3.91 4.08 5.71
C LEU A 10 5.06 3.54 4.85
N ILE A 11 5.77 2.52 5.32
CA ILE A 11 6.85 1.87 4.55
C ILE A 11 6.29 1.23 3.28
N SER A 12 5.18 0.50 3.40
CA SER A 12 4.53 -0.13 2.24
C SER A 12 4.03 0.91 1.24
N LEU A 13 3.49 2.03 1.72
CA LEU A 13 3.09 3.15 0.89
C LEU A 13 4.29 3.79 0.16
N ALA A 14 5.41 3.99 0.86
CA ALA A 14 6.62 4.54 0.26
C ALA A 14 7.14 3.65 -0.87
N ILE A 15 7.13 2.32 -0.69
CA ILE A 15 7.51 1.37 -1.74
C ILE A 15 6.57 1.49 -2.96
N ALA A 16 5.26 1.60 -2.74
CA ALA A 16 4.30 1.80 -3.82
C ALA A 16 4.57 3.10 -4.60
N ILE A 17 4.86 4.21 -3.90
CA ILE A 17 5.19 5.50 -4.53
C ILE A 17 6.48 5.38 -5.35
N ILE A 18 7.53 4.76 -4.81
CA ILE A 18 8.80 4.56 -5.53
C ILE A 18 8.56 3.76 -6.82
N LYS A 19 7.77 2.68 -6.74
CA LYS A 19 7.43 1.87 -7.93
C LYS A 19 6.62 2.65 -8.95
N LEU A 20 5.70 3.50 -8.52
CA LEU A 20 4.93 4.38 -9.40
C LEU A 20 5.84 5.37 -10.14
N VAL A 21 6.80 5.98 -9.43
CA VAL A 21 7.77 6.90 -10.04
C VAL A 21 8.65 6.18 -11.05
N ILE A 22 9.17 4.99 -10.71
CA ILE A 22 9.99 4.19 -11.64
C ILE A 22 9.19 3.80 -12.89
N ALA A 23 7.94 3.35 -12.75
CA ALA A 23 7.07 3.05 -13.88
C ALA A 23 6.85 4.28 -14.77
N GLY A 24 6.70 5.46 -14.16
CA GLY A 24 6.63 6.73 -14.89
C GLY A 24 7.90 7.07 -15.67
N LEU A 25 9.07 6.89 -15.05
CA LEU A 25 10.37 7.12 -15.68
C LEU A 25 10.67 6.13 -16.82
N GLN A 26 10.19 4.89 -16.70
CA GLN A 26 10.37 3.84 -17.70
C GLN A 26 9.28 3.82 -18.78
N HIS A 27 8.29 4.72 -18.70
CA HIS A 27 7.07 4.70 -19.50
C HIS A 27 6.32 3.34 -19.47
N ASP A 28 6.57 2.51 -18.45
CA ASP A 28 5.97 1.20 -18.27
C ASP A 28 4.72 1.29 -17.40
N PHE A 29 3.78 2.12 -17.83
CA PHE A 29 2.48 2.26 -17.17
C PHE A 29 1.62 1.01 -17.31
N TRP A 30 1.92 0.15 -18.30
CA TRP A 30 1.24 -1.12 -18.50
C TRP A 30 1.46 -2.09 -17.33
N SER A 31 2.58 -1.98 -16.63
CA SER A 31 2.81 -2.72 -15.38
C SER A 31 1.79 -2.40 -14.26
N LEU A 32 1.12 -1.23 -14.32
CA LEU A 32 0.15 -0.78 -13.32
C LEU A 32 -1.31 -1.14 -13.69
N THR A 33 -1.55 -1.53 -14.95
CA THR A 33 -2.89 -1.87 -15.48
C THR A 33 -3.66 -2.89 -14.62
N PRO A 34 -3.05 -3.98 -14.10
CA PRO A 34 -3.75 -4.93 -13.25
C PRO A 34 -4.40 -4.27 -12.02
N VAL A 35 -3.70 -3.29 -11.43
CA VAL A 35 -4.16 -2.60 -10.24
C VAL A 35 -5.24 -1.58 -10.56
N ILE A 36 -5.08 -0.82 -11.65
CA ILE A 36 -5.99 0.29 -12.00
C ILE A 36 -7.26 -0.22 -12.70
N ALA A 37 -7.13 -1.15 -13.65
CA ALA A 37 -8.24 -1.58 -14.50
C ALA A 37 -9.00 -2.78 -13.94
N TYR A 38 -8.31 -3.68 -13.22
CA TYR A 38 -8.89 -4.95 -12.75
C TYR A 38 -8.98 -5.04 -11.22
N ASN A 39 -8.56 -3.99 -10.49
CA ASN A 39 -8.44 -4.00 -9.03
C ASN A 39 -7.69 -5.24 -8.50
N ALA A 40 -6.77 -5.79 -9.29
CA ALA A 40 -6.03 -6.98 -8.95
C ALA A 40 -4.70 -6.56 -8.30
N PRO A 41 -4.43 -6.97 -7.04
CA PRO A 41 -3.15 -6.72 -6.40
C PRO A 41 -2.08 -7.61 -7.04
N GLN A 42 -1.52 -7.15 -8.15
CA GLN A 42 -0.48 -7.85 -8.90
C GLN A 42 0.81 -7.04 -8.91
N GLY A 43 1.93 -7.76 -8.88
CA GLY A 43 3.26 -7.16 -8.86
C GLY A 43 3.58 -6.43 -7.55
N ILE A 44 4.80 -5.88 -7.48
CA ILE A 44 5.29 -5.21 -6.27
C ILE A 44 4.40 -4.01 -5.91
N PHE A 45 4.02 -3.21 -6.90
CA PHE A 45 3.16 -2.03 -6.67
C PHE A 45 1.81 -2.39 -6.05
N GLY A 46 1.08 -3.36 -6.64
CA GLY A 46 -0.25 -3.74 -6.17
C GLY A 46 -0.24 -4.32 -4.75
N TRP A 47 0.73 -5.19 -4.45
CA TRP A 47 0.86 -5.75 -3.09
C TRP A 47 1.30 -4.72 -2.06
N SER A 48 2.23 -3.83 -2.41
CA SER A 48 2.66 -2.75 -1.50
C SER A 48 1.51 -1.79 -1.17
N LEU A 49 0.68 -1.42 -2.15
CA LEU A 49 -0.51 -0.60 -1.92
C LEU A 49 -1.54 -1.30 -1.03
N THR A 50 -1.79 -2.59 -1.29
CA THR A 50 -2.74 -3.41 -0.54
C THR A 50 -2.31 -3.57 0.92
N LEU A 51 -1.03 -3.90 1.15
CA LEU A 51 -0.47 -4.01 2.50
C LEU A 51 -0.51 -2.68 3.24
N ALA A 52 -0.22 -1.56 2.57
CA ALA A 52 -0.34 -0.23 3.15
C ALA A 52 -1.76 0.01 3.69
N LEU A 53 -2.78 -0.35 2.90
CA LEU A 53 -4.18 -0.19 3.25
C LEU A 53 -4.60 -1.12 4.41
N ILE A 54 -4.22 -2.40 4.35
CA ILE A 54 -4.52 -3.38 5.39
C ILE A 54 -3.90 -2.95 6.74
N PHE A 55 -2.61 -2.59 6.75
CA PHE A 55 -1.96 -2.15 7.98
C PHE A 55 -2.55 -0.84 8.52
N PHE A 56 -2.99 0.06 7.64
CA PHE A 56 -3.71 1.26 8.05
C PHE A 56 -5.03 0.91 8.75
N ILE A 57 -5.84 0.03 8.14
CA ILE A 57 -7.11 -0.43 8.72
C ILE A 57 -6.88 -1.09 10.07
N ILE A 58 -5.94 -2.04 10.16
CA ILE A 58 -5.59 -2.72 11.41
C ILE A 58 -5.18 -1.71 12.48
N SER A 59 -4.31 -0.74 12.15
CA SER A 59 -3.90 0.31 13.08
C SER A 59 -5.09 1.12 13.62
N ARG A 60 -6.08 1.42 12.79
CA ARG A 60 -7.30 2.16 13.19
C ARG A 60 -8.24 1.32 14.05
N PHE A 61 -8.41 0.03 13.75
CA PHE A 61 -9.19 -0.89 14.59
C PHE A 61 -8.60 -1.03 16.00
N PHE A 62 -7.28 -1.22 16.13
CA PHE A 62 -6.61 -1.25 17.44
C PHE A 62 -6.76 0.08 18.21
N ASN A 63 -6.80 1.22 17.51
CA ASN A 63 -7.03 2.51 18.16
C ASN A 63 -8.46 2.65 18.71
N LYS A 64 -9.45 2.09 18.01
CA LYS A 64 -10.85 2.11 18.45
C LYS A 64 -11.05 1.24 19.70
N HIS A 65 -10.47 0.03 19.71
CA HIS A 65 -10.60 -0.88 20.84
C HIS A 65 -9.92 -0.35 22.11
N SER A 66 -8.79 0.35 21.99
CA SER A 66 -8.10 0.96 23.14
C SER A 66 -8.84 2.14 23.80
N ARG A 67 -9.96 2.61 23.24
CA ARG A 67 -10.75 3.74 23.76
C ARG A 67 -12.16 3.34 24.23
N SER A 68 -12.51 2.06 24.12
CA SER A 68 -13.72 1.46 24.70
C SER A 68 -13.39 0.84 26.04
#